data_AF-A0AAV9J6R0-F1
#
_entry.id   AF-A0AAV9J6R0-F1
#
_cell.length_a   1.000
_cell.length_b   1.000
_cell.length_c   1.000
_cell.angle_alpha   90.00
_cell.angle_beta   90.00
_cell.angle_gamma   90.00
#
_symmetry.space_group_name_H-M   'P 1'
#
loop_
_entity.id
_entity.type
_entity.pdbx_description
1 polymer ?
#
loop_
_entity_poly.entity_id
_entity_poly.type
_entity_poly.pdbx_seq_one_letter_code
_entity_poly.pdbx_strand_id
1 'polypeptide(L)'
;MAEEHHITSFDAGSFFNLHDYDSSNQWSADDIATTYGFKDESTKHISQEEKDRAVKQVIELFDRDLSGTISFAEYTIGAAKGLALPDFGFGPGHHGDDEYEYEIHHFEKYHGEDATEEELTHPEDIEHFRKHDMLEEQQERQEQMDRMSIVEANIPMKFRRNG
;
A
#
# COMPACT_ATOMS: atom_id res chain seq x y z
N MET A 1 6.38 -2.27 -11.17
CA MET A 1 5.36 -3.27 -11.59
C MET A 1 5.91 -4.52 -12.27
N ALA A 2 6.59 -4.46 -13.44
CA ALA A 2 7.03 -5.68 -14.16
C ALA A 2 8.25 -6.41 -13.53
N GLU A 3 9.00 -5.75 -12.65
CA GLU A 3 10.20 -6.31 -12.00
C GLU A 3 9.94 -6.81 -10.56
N GLU A 4 8.75 -6.59 -9.99
CA GLU A 4 8.56 -6.52 -8.53
C GLU A 4 7.81 -7.69 -7.88
N HIS A 5 7.76 -8.88 -8.50
CA HIS A 5 7.03 -10.01 -7.88
C HIS A 5 7.67 -11.39 -8.01
N HIS A 6 8.88 -11.53 -8.54
CA HIS A 6 9.44 -12.86 -8.92
C HIS A 6 8.51 -13.75 -9.79
N ILE A 7 7.39 -13.19 -10.27
CA ILE A 7 6.42 -13.83 -11.14
C ILE A 7 6.81 -13.43 -12.55
N THR A 8 7.53 -14.34 -13.21
CA THR A 8 8.09 -14.15 -14.55
C THR A 8 7.05 -13.87 -15.64
N SER A 9 5.75 -14.04 -15.34
CA SER A 9 4.66 -13.43 -16.09
C SER A 9 3.37 -13.39 -15.24
N PHE A 10 2.90 -12.22 -14.84
CA PHE A 10 1.49 -12.07 -14.49
C PHE A 10 0.71 -12.04 -15.82
N ASP A 11 -0.24 -12.97 -16.00
CA ASP A 11 -1.26 -12.74 -17.00
C ASP A 11 -2.19 -11.61 -16.52
N ALA A 12 -2.77 -10.86 -17.46
CA ALA A 12 -3.57 -9.68 -17.13
C ALA A 12 -4.74 -9.98 -16.17
N GLY A 13 -5.30 -11.20 -16.20
CA GLY A 13 -6.37 -11.57 -15.27
C GLY A 13 -5.86 -11.72 -13.84
N SER A 14 -4.72 -12.36 -13.66
CA SER A 14 -4.08 -12.51 -12.35
C SER A 14 -3.65 -11.14 -11.78
N PHE A 15 -3.11 -10.25 -12.61
CA PHE A 15 -2.78 -8.88 -12.17
C PHE A 15 -4.01 -8.11 -11.74
N PHE A 16 -5.11 -8.23 -12.50
CA PHE A 16 -6.39 -7.60 -12.17
C PHE A 16 -6.88 -8.01 -10.79
N ASN A 17 -6.97 -9.32 -10.55
CA ASN A 17 -7.52 -9.86 -9.31
C ASN A 17 -6.67 -9.50 -8.08
N LEU A 18 -5.34 -9.37 -8.24
CA LEU A 18 -4.46 -8.99 -7.15
C LEU A 18 -4.71 -7.54 -6.68
N HIS A 19 -5.12 -6.66 -7.59
CA HIS A 19 -5.33 -5.24 -7.32
C HIS A 19 -6.82 -4.87 -7.21
N ASP A 20 -7.71 -5.85 -7.16
CA ASP A 20 -9.11 -5.71 -6.80
C ASP A 20 -9.23 -5.90 -5.26
N TYR A 21 -8.81 -4.88 -4.51
CA TYR A 21 -8.57 -4.98 -3.08
C TYR A 21 -9.85 -5.28 -2.27
N ASP A 22 -11.01 -4.86 -2.78
CA ASP A 22 -12.31 -5.13 -2.17
C ASP A 22 -13.05 -6.32 -2.80
N SER A 23 -12.42 -7.01 -3.76
CA SER A 23 -12.98 -8.16 -4.48
C SER A 23 -14.32 -7.86 -5.17
N SER A 24 -14.50 -6.62 -5.65
CA SER A 24 -15.72 -6.18 -6.34
C SER A 24 -15.77 -6.56 -7.82
N ASN A 25 -14.71 -7.21 -8.33
CA ASN A 25 -14.48 -7.55 -9.73
C ASN A 25 -14.41 -6.31 -10.65
N GLN A 26 -14.04 -5.16 -10.07
CA GLN A 26 -13.87 -3.87 -10.71
C GLN A 26 -12.76 -3.09 -9.98
N TRP A 27 -11.89 -2.40 -10.70
CA TRP A 27 -11.02 -1.40 -10.08
C TRP A 27 -11.75 -0.08 -9.96
N SER A 28 -11.91 0.36 -8.72
CA SER A 28 -12.37 1.70 -8.37
C SER A 28 -11.21 2.71 -8.43
N ALA A 29 -11.54 3.99 -8.27
CA ALA A 29 -10.55 5.04 -8.07
C ALA A 29 -9.62 4.76 -6.87
N ASP A 30 -10.14 4.09 -5.84
CA ASP A 30 -9.38 3.76 -4.63
C ASP A 30 -8.40 2.61 -4.88
N ASP A 31 -8.80 1.60 -5.65
CA ASP A 31 -7.94 0.50 -6.06
C ASP A 31 -6.78 1.00 -6.92
N ILE A 32 -7.08 1.89 -7.87
CA ILE A 32 -6.05 2.53 -8.71
C ILE A 32 -5.11 3.38 -7.86
N ALA A 33 -5.64 4.22 -6.98
CA ALA A 33 -4.81 5.03 -6.09
C ALA A 33 -3.90 4.17 -5.19
N THR A 34 -4.42 3.03 -4.71
CA THR A 34 -3.67 2.07 -3.90
C THR A 34 -2.58 1.40 -4.73
N THR A 35 -2.90 0.89 -5.92
CA THR A 35 -1.93 0.29 -6.86
C THR A 35 -0.75 1.21 -7.18
N TYR A 36 -0.97 2.52 -7.22
CA TYR A 36 0.07 3.52 -7.46
C TYR A 36 0.72 4.08 -6.18
N GLY A 37 0.40 3.55 -4.99
CA GLY A 37 0.97 4.00 -3.72
C GLY A 37 0.59 5.44 -3.34
N PHE A 38 -0.51 5.99 -3.84
CA PHE A 38 -0.90 7.39 -3.61
C PHE A 38 -1.27 7.70 -2.16
N LYS A 39 -1.53 6.66 -1.36
CA LYS A 39 -1.79 6.78 0.08
C LYS A 39 -0.53 6.68 0.93
N ASP A 40 0.60 6.31 0.32
CA ASP A 40 1.87 6.13 1.02
C ASP A 40 2.56 7.46 1.36
N GLU A 41 3.37 7.43 2.42
CA GLU A 41 4.23 8.52 2.87
C GLU A 41 5.20 9.01 1.78
N SER A 42 5.75 8.09 0.98
CA SER A 42 6.68 8.37 -0.12
C SER A 42 6.08 9.31 -1.15
N THR A 43 4.76 9.24 -1.39
CA THR A 43 4.05 10.10 -2.36
C THR A 43 3.46 11.36 -1.73
N LYS A 44 3.75 11.69 -0.46
CA LYS A 44 3.24 12.91 0.20
C LYS A 44 3.65 14.21 -0.47
N HIS A 45 4.78 14.20 -1.17
CA HIS A 45 5.28 15.36 -1.89
C HIS A 45 4.47 15.65 -3.18
N ILE A 46 3.65 14.70 -3.64
CA ILE A 46 2.76 14.83 -4.79
C ILE A 46 1.42 15.43 -4.34
N SER A 47 0.91 16.42 -5.08
CA SER A 47 -0.35 17.06 -4.74
C SER A 47 -1.55 16.12 -4.96
N GLN A 48 -2.63 16.31 -4.19
CA GLN A 48 -3.86 15.54 -4.39
C GLN A 48 -4.42 15.71 -5.80
N GLU A 49 -4.32 16.91 -6.38
CA GLU A 49 -4.80 17.17 -7.74
C GLU A 49 -4.02 16.36 -8.80
N GLU A 50 -2.71 16.15 -8.60
CA GLU A 50 -1.89 15.30 -9.47
C GLU A 50 -2.29 13.83 -9.35
N LYS A 51 -2.52 13.35 -8.13
CA LYS A 51 -2.99 11.99 -7.85
C LYS A 51 -4.36 11.73 -8.49
N ASP A 52 -5.30 12.65 -8.32
CA ASP A 52 -6.64 12.55 -8.90
C ASP A 52 -6.60 12.55 -10.44
N ARG A 53 -5.73 13.37 -11.04
CA ARG A 53 -5.53 13.37 -12.49
C ARG A 53 -4.92 12.06 -13.00
N ALA A 54 -4.00 11.46 -12.24
CA ALA A 54 -3.41 10.17 -12.59
C ALA A 54 -4.45 9.04 -12.56
N VAL A 55 -5.25 8.96 -11.49
CA VAL A 55 -6.36 7.99 -11.39
C VAL A 55 -7.33 8.16 -12.57
N LYS A 56 -7.74 9.39 -12.86
CA LYS A 56 -8.64 9.69 -13.97
C LYS A 56 -8.07 9.24 -15.32
N GLN A 57 -6.79 9.47 -15.59
CA GLN A 57 -6.15 9.04 -16.83
C GLN A 57 -6.16 7.52 -16.99
N VAL A 58 -5.96 6.77 -15.89
CA VAL A 58 -6.01 5.30 -15.90
C VAL A 58 -7.42 4.82 -16.22
N ILE A 59 -8.45 5.39 -15.56
CA ILE A 59 -9.86 5.06 -15.86
C ILE A 59 -10.16 5.35 -17.33
N GLU A 60 -9.84 6.54 -17.84
CA GLU A 60 -10.08 6.93 -19.23
C GLU A 60 -9.39 6.00 -20.26
N LEU A 61 -8.30 5.33 -19.87
CA LEU A 61 -7.58 4.43 -20.75
C LEU A 61 -8.34 3.11 -20.97
N PHE A 62 -9.03 2.61 -19.95
CA PHE A 62 -9.65 1.28 -19.95
C PHE A 62 -11.18 1.30 -19.98
N ASP A 63 -11.82 2.24 -19.27
CA ASP A 63 -13.27 2.36 -19.11
C ASP A 63 -13.95 2.63 -20.48
N ARG A 64 -14.68 1.63 -20.99
CA ARG A 64 -15.37 1.68 -22.28
C ARG A 64 -16.86 1.90 -22.11
N ASP A 65 -17.40 1.55 -20.95
CA ASP A 65 -18.83 1.71 -20.67
C ASP A 65 -19.16 3.01 -19.92
N LEU A 66 -18.15 3.80 -19.56
CA LEU A 66 -18.24 5.08 -18.84
C LEU A 66 -18.82 4.91 -17.43
N SER A 67 -18.55 3.77 -16.80
CA SER A 67 -18.95 3.47 -15.42
C SER A 67 -18.16 4.27 -14.39
N GLY A 68 -16.97 4.77 -14.75
CA GLY A 68 -16.03 5.37 -13.82
C GLY A 68 -15.21 4.34 -13.02
N THR A 69 -15.27 3.07 -13.41
CA THR A 69 -14.46 1.96 -12.87
C THR A 69 -13.82 1.20 -14.04
N ILE A 70 -12.97 0.22 -13.73
CA ILE A 70 -12.40 -0.67 -14.75
C ILE A 70 -12.81 -2.10 -14.43
N SER A 71 -13.63 -2.72 -15.26
CA SER A 71 -14.00 -4.13 -15.10
C SER A 71 -12.86 -5.07 -15.51
N PHE A 72 -12.92 -6.32 -15.02
CA PHE A 72 -12.01 -7.40 -15.45
C PHE A 72 -11.89 -7.50 -16.97
N ALA A 73 -13.03 -7.40 -17.68
CA ALA A 73 -13.07 -7.50 -19.14
C ALA A 73 -12.38 -6.30 -19.80
N GLU A 74 -12.62 -5.08 -19.33
CA GLU A 74 -11.99 -3.88 -19.89
C GLU A 74 -10.48 -3.89 -19.71
N TYR A 75 -10.01 -4.27 -18.52
CA TYR A 75 -8.59 -4.39 -18.25
C TYR A 75 -7.94 -5.47 -19.13
N THR A 76 -8.46 -6.69 -19.11
CA THR A 76 -7.85 -7.82 -19.85
C THR A 76 -7.90 -7.64 -21.36
N ILE A 77 -9.00 -7.12 -21.91
CA ILE A 77 -9.10 -6.78 -23.34
C ILE A 77 -8.16 -5.62 -23.69
N GLY A 78 -8.06 -4.63 -22.81
CA GLY A 78 -7.13 -3.50 -22.96
C GLY A 78 -5.68 -3.97 -23.02
N ALA A 79 -5.27 -4.77 -22.04
CA ALA A 79 -3.93 -5.36 -21.97
C ALA A 79 -3.62 -6.22 -23.20
N ALA A 80 -4.56 -7.05 -23.64
CA ALA A 80 -4.41 -7.86 -24.85
C ALA A 80 -4.27 -7.02 -26.15
N LYS A 81 -4.76 -5.77 -26.14
CA LYS A 81 -4.58 -4.78 -27.22
C LYS A 81 -3.32 -3.94 -27.08
N GLY A 82 -2.49 -4.21 -26.06
CA GLY A 82 -1.25 -3.49 -25.80
C GLY A 82 -1.43 -2.19 -25.01
N LEU A 83 -2.59 -1.98 -24.37
CA LEU A 83 -2.70 -0.92 -23.37
C LEU A 83 -1.90 -1.33 -22.13
N ALA A 84 -1.13 -0.39 -21.60
CA ALA A 84 -0.35 -0.56 -20.39
C ALA A 84 -0.73 0.54 -19.40
N LEU A 85 -0.62 0.22 -18.10
CA LEU A 85 -0.74 1.22 -17.05
C LEU A 85 0.36 2.28 -17.23
N PRO A 86 0.03 3.59 -17.25
CA PRO A 86 1.04 4.64 -17.36
C PRO A 86 1.99 4.65 -16.15
N ASP A 87 3.25 4.96 -16.37
CA ASP A 87 4.17 5.36 -15.30
C ASP A 87 4.12 6.88 -15.16
N PHE A 88 3.73 7.36 -13.97
CA PHE A 88 3.63 8.78 -13.66
C PHE A 88 4.93 9.36 -13.07
N GLY A 89 5.92 8.52 -12.75
CA GLY A 89 7.18 8.95 -12.16
C GLY A 89 7.06 9.47 -10.72
N PHE A 90 6.00 9.10 -10.01
CA PHE A 90 5.72 9.56 -8.64
C PHE A 90 6.45 8.76 -7.56
N GLY A 91 7.18 7.71 -7.95
CA GLY A 91 7.87 6.79 -7.06
C GLY A 91 7.72 5.35 -7.57
N PRO A 92 8.25 4.36 -6.83
CA PRO A 92 8.13 2.95 -7.19
C PRO A 92 6.66 2.46 -7.25
N GLY A 93 5.74 3.16 -6.56
CA GLY A 93 4.43 2.63 -6.21
C GLY A 93 4.52 1.82 -4.91
N HIS A 94 3.38 1.57 -4.26
CA HIS A 94 3.28 0.69 -3.08
C HIS A 94 2.13 -0.27 -3.34
N HIS A 95 2.40 -1.57 -3.35
CA HIS A 95 1.46 -2.65 -3.66
C HIS A 95 0.71 -3.21 -2.43
N GLY A 96 1.12 -2.91 -1.20
CA GLY A 96 0.50 -3.41 0.04
C GLY A 96 0.76 -2.56 1.30
N ASP A 97 0.64 -3.19 2.48
CA ASP A 97 1.09 -2.59 3.75
C ASP A 97 2.62 -2.60 3.84
N ASP A 98 3.17 -1.87 4.83
CA ASP A 98 4.63 -1.71 4.98
C ASP A 98 5.38 -3.06 5.05
N GLU A 99 4.75 -4.09 5.60
CA GLU A 99 5.31 -5.43 5.76
C GLU A 99 5.41 -6.15 4.41
N TYR A 100 4.34 -6.12 3.62
CA TYR A 100 4.29 -6.76 2.31
C TYR A 100 5.31 -6.13 1.33
N GLU A 101 5.43 -4.80 1.36
CA GLU A 101 6.42 -4.08 0.54
C GLU A 101 7.86 -4.41 0.94
N TYR A 102 8.13 -4.45 2.25
CA TYR A 102 9.44 -4.81 2.76
C TYR A 102 9.84 -6.24 2.35
N GLU A 103 8.94 -7.20 2.50
CA GLU A 103 9.18 -8.60 2.15
C GLU A 103 9.50 -8.74 0.65
N ILE A 104 8.66 -8.18 -0.22
CA ILE A 104 8.76 -8.41 -1.67
C ILE A 104 9.85 -7.55 -2.35
N HIS A 105 9.98 -6.28 -1.98
CA HIS A 105 10.89 -5.37 -2.69
C HIS A 105 12.30 -5.33 -2.10
N HIS A 106 12.42 -5.57 -0.79
CA HIS A 106 13.69 -5.45 -0.08
C HIS A 106 14.23 -6.81 0.37
N PHE A 107 13.43 -7.59 1.09
CA PHE A 107 13.87 -8.87 1.64
C PHE A 107 14.22 -9.88 0.55
N GLU A 108 13.31 -10.17 -0.39
CA GLU A 108 13.60 -11.12 -1.48
C GLU A 108 14.78 -10.67 -2.37
N LYS A 109 15.00 -9.36 -2.51
CA LYS A 109 16.06 -8.80 -3.37
C LYS A 109 17.45 -8.86 -2.73
N TYR A 110 17.54 -8.61 -1.43
CA TYR A 110 18.82 -8.42 -0.75
C TYR A 110 19.14 -9.51 0.28
N HIS A 111 18.16 -10.30 0.71
CA HIS A 111 18.29 -11.35 1.72
C HIS A 111 17.97 -12.76 1.16
N GLY A 112 18.09 -12.95 -0.15
CA GLY A 112 17.93 -14.26 -0.81
C GLY A 112 19.03 -15.28 -0.45
N GLU A 113 18.94 -16.51 -0.99
CA GLU A 113 19.84 -17.62 -0.61
C GLU A 113 21.35 -17.36 -0.81
N ASP A 114 21.70 -16.41 -1.69
CA ASP A 114 23.08 -16.04 -2.00
C ASP A 114 23.61 -14.86 -1.17
N ALA A 115 22.80 -14.27 -0.27
CA ALA A 115 23.18 -13.10 0.51
C ALA A 115 24.34 -13.42 1.48
N THR A 116 25.35 -12.54 1.50
CA THR A 116 26.48 -12.67 2.42
C THR A 116 26.17 -12.01 3.77
N GLU A 117 26.87 -12.42 4.84
CA GLU A 117 26.65 -11.90 6.20
C GLU A 117 26.82 -10.37 6.30
N GLU A 118 27.64 -9.78 5.43
CA GLU A 118 27.89 -8.34 5.35
C GLU A 118 26.75 -7.57 4.66
N GLU A 119 25.90 -8.29 3.90
CA GLU A 119 24.74 -7.76 3.18
C GLU A 119 23.44 -7.93 3.99
N LEU A 120 23.46 -8.57 5.15
CA LEU A 120 22.24 -8.80 5.95
C LEU A 120 21.74 -7.56 6.71
N THR A 121 22.31 -6.38 6.49
CA THR A 121 21.87 -5.16 7.20
C THR A 121 21.97 -3.94 6.30
N HIS A 122 20.81 -3.48 5.85
CA HIS A 122 20.62 -2.27 5.07
C HIS A 122 19.97 -1.17 5.92
N PRO A 123 20.18 0.12 5.55
CA PRO A 123 19.47 1.24 6.16
C PRO A 123 17.95 1.06 6.16
N GLU A 124 17.39 0.47 5.10
CA GLU A 124 15.98 0.16 4.95
C GLU A 124 15.49 -0.90 5.94
N ASP A 125 16.29 -1.94 6.23
CA ASP A 125 16.01 -2.94 7.28
C ASP A 125 15.89 -2.27 8.65
N ILE A 126 16.82 -1.36 8.96
CA ILE A 126 16.88 -0.65 10.23
C ILE A 126 15.65 0.24 10.42
N GLU A 127 15.26 1.01 9.40
CA GLU A 127 14.07 1.85 9.46
C GLU A 127 12.78 1.03 9.57
N HIS A 128 12.68 -0.09 8.83
CA HIS A 128 11.55 -1.01 8.91
C HIS A 128 11.38 -1.57 10.34
N PHE A 129 12.44 -2.14 10.93
CA PHE A 129 12.37 -2.67 12.29
C PHE A 129 12.18 -1.59 13.35
N ARG A 130 12.77 -0.40 13.18
CA ARG A 130 12.54 0.73 14.09
C ARG A 130 11.07 1.16 14.11
N LYS A 131 10.36 1.04 12.99
CA LYS A 131 8.93 1.32 12.90
C LYS A 131 8.11 0.25 13.63
N HIS A 132 8.47 -1.02 13.50
CA HIS A 132 7.86 -2.13 14.27
C HIS A 132 8.02 -1.93 15.77
N ASP A 133 9.24 -1.67 16.26
CA ASP A 133 9.52 -1.41 17.68
C ASP A 133 8.64 -0.26 18.22
N MET A 134 8.49 0.81 17.43
CA MET A 134 7.66 1.96 17.79
C MET A 134 6.16 1.59 17.87
N LEU A 135 5.66 0.80 16.92
CA LEU A 135 4.26 0.38 16.88
C LEU A 135 3.94 -0.61 18.00
N GLU A 136 4.85 -1.54 18.30
CA GLU A 136 4.74 -2.46 19.43
C GLU A 136 4.69 -1.69 20.76
N GLU A 137 5.59 -0.71 20.98
CA GLU A 137 5.58 0.13 22.19
C GLU A 137 4.28 0.94 22.30
N GLN A 138 3.70 1.41 21.19
CA GLN A 138 2.41 2.08 21.17
C GLN A 138 1.27 1.13 21.53
N GLN A 139 1.26 -0.08 20.97
CA GLN A 139 0.27 -1.10 21.26
C GLN A 139 0.32 -1.55 22.72
N GLU A 140 1.51 -1.83 23.27
CA GLU A 140 1.67 -2.21 24.67
C GLU A 140 1.15 -1.11 25.61
N ARG A 141 1.41 0.16 25.30
CA ARG A 141 0.86 1.29 26.05
C ARG A 141 -0.67 1.30 25.99
N GLN A 142 -1.25 1.10 24.82
CA GLN A 142 -2.71 1.04 24.66
C GLN A 142 -3.32 -0.13 25.45
N GLU A 143 -2.72 -1.32 25.37
CA GLU A 143 -3.18 -2.51 26.12
C GLU A 143 -3.05 -2.33 27.65
N GLN A 144 -2.05 -1.60 28.12
CA GLN A 144 -1.96 -1.22 29.52
C GLN A 144 -3.12 -0.31 29.92
N MET A 145 -3.45 0.68 29.09
CA MET A 145 -4.58 1.58 29.33
C MET A 145 -5.93 0.86 29.28
N ASP A 146 -6.11 -0.10 28.37
CA ASP A 146 -7.35 -0.88 28.22
C ASP A 146 -7.56 -1.85 29.39
N ARG A 147 -6.46 -2.33 30.01
CA ARG A 147 -6.51 -3.11 31.26
C ARG A 147 -6.90 -2.27 32.48
N MET A 148 -6.78 -0.95 32.41
CA MET A 148 -7.24 -0.07 33.48
C MET A 148 -8.76 0.07 33.41
N SER A 149 -9.45 -0.35 34.47
CA SER A 149 -10.91 -0.20 34.58
C SER A 149 -11.37 1.26 34.55
N ILE A 150 -10.50 2.19 34.99
CA ILE A 150 -10.72 3.63 34.97
C ILE A 150 -9.39 4.32 34.65
N VAL A 151 -9.38 5.14 33.59
CA VAL A 151 -8.27 6.04 33.28
C VAL A 151 -8.49 7.38 33.99
N GLU A 152 -7.87 7.58 35.15
CA GLU A 152 -8.11 8.76 36.00
C GLU A 152 -7.83 10.10 35.30
N ALA A 153 -6.86 10.11 34.37
CA ALA A 153 -6.54 11.26 33.54
C ALA A 153 -7.73 11.72 32.67
N ASN A 154 -8.59 10.78 32.26
CA ASN A 154 -9.78 11.03 31.45
C ASN A 154 -11.03 11.38 32.29
N ILE A 155 -10.95 11.32 33.63
CA ILE A 155 -12.04 11.73 34.51
C ILE A 155 -12.18 13.26 34.43
N PRO A 156 -13.32 13.80 33.95
CA PRO A 156 -13.55 15.24 33.91
C PRO A 156 -13.45 15.87 35.30
N MET A 157 -12.92 17.10 35.40
CA MET A 157 -12.65 17.77 36.69
C MET A 157 -13.87 17.79 37.63
N LYS A 158 -15.08 17.90 37.09
CA LYS A 158 -16.34 17.91 37.87
C LYS A 158 -16.62 16.61 38.64
N PHE A 159 -15.93 15.51 38.32
CA PHE A 159 -16.07 14.20 38.97
C PHE A 159 -14.85 13.79 39.81
N ARG A 160 -13.77 14.59 39.81
CA ARG A 160 -12.63 14.35 40.69
C ARG A 160 -13.01 14.84 42.09
N ARG A 161 -13.02 13.94 43.09
CA ARG A 161 -13.17 14.36 44.49
C ARG A 161 -11.87 15.05 44.90
N ASN A 162 -11.91 16.35 45.12
CA ASN A 162 -10.83 17.07 45.80
C ASN A 162 -10.62 16.41 47.16
N GLY A 163 -9.39 15.94 47.41
CA GLY A 163 -8.95 15.52 48.75
C GLY A 163 -8.90 16.70 49.71
#